data_AF-A0A285PDP1-F1
#
_entry.id   AF-A0A285PDP1-F1
#
_cell.length_a   1.000
_cell.length_b   1.000
_cell.length_c   1.000
_cell.angle_alpha   90.00
_cell.angle_beta   90.00
_cell.angle_gamma   90.00
#
_symmetry.space_group_name_H-M   'P 1'
#
loop_
_entity.id
_entity.type
_entity.pdbx_description
1 polymer ?
#
loop_
_entity_poly.entity_id
_entity_poly.type
_entity_poly.pdbx_seq_one_letter_code
_entity_poly.pdbx_strand_id
1 'polypeptide(L)'
;MVHFWLRDEDRATERRTALTPKNAKALIEKGFQITVELSDKRAFSNADYAEVGCAMTDSRSWVNAPKDAIILGLKELAETPAELTNNMIHFAHIYKDQTGWEAEMARFTKGGGLLYDIEFLIGDNGRRVAAFGYWAGWMGAALGAHRLLERRAGKNEISNGVSPYESQTVVIDKLKALAAEGKDDMPTAIVIGAKGRSGTGATECLEAIGMKVTQWDIEETKNLDRDALLAHDMMVNCVLMMGPGLLLATKEHLAAEGSKMKVVSDVSCDPFSDFNPLPIYAEPTSWTDPVIEVAKNGQGDAVEVTSIDNLPSLLPAQAAEEFSDQFLPSLARFPEGPEWVNGKKKFDEIKEKAGL
;
A
#
# COMPACT_ATOMS: atom_id res chain seq x y z
N MET A 1 11.24 24.58 -18.81
CA MET A 1 9.90 24.16 -18.36
C MET A 1 10.04 22.71 -17.94
N VAL A 2 9.57 22.31 -16.76
CA VAL A 2 9.66 20.90 -16.36
C VAL A 2 8.62 20.09 -17.12
N HIS A 3 9.04 18.96 -17.68
CA HIS A 3 8.18 18.03 -18.43
C HIS A 3 8.09 16.71 -17.67
N PHE A 4 6.90 16.41 -17.12
CA PHE A 4 6.62 15.08 -16.58
C PHE A 4 5.98 14.20 -17.65
N TRP A 5 6.47 12.97 -17.76
CA TRP A 5 5.95 11.94 -18.64
C TRP A 5 5.40 10.80 -17.80
N LEU A 6 4.09 10.76 -17.61
CA LEU A 6 3.40 9.71 -16.86
C LEU A 6 3.34 8.44 -17.73
N ARG A 7 4.17 7.44 -17.39
CA ARG A 7 4.22 6.17 -18.12
C ARG A 7 3.01 5.28 -17.84
N ASP A 8 2.73 4.36 -18.74
CA ASP A 8 1.89 3.20 -18.46
C ASP A 8 2.66 2.24 -17.54
N GLU A 9 1.94 1.56 -16.65
CA GLU A 9 2.57 0.61 -15.73
C GLU A 9 2.90 -0.69 -16.45
N ASP A 10 4.02 -1.33 -16.16
CA ASP A 10 4.33 -2.64 -16.76
C ASP A 10 3.55 -3.76 -16.07
N ARG A 11 3.45 -3.70 -14.74
CA ARG A 11 2.75 -4.70 -13.93
C ARG A 11 1.26 -4.76 -14.31
N ALA A 12 0.80 -5.90 -14.81
CA ALA A 12 -0.56 -6.05 -15.34
C ALA A 12 -1.67 -5.75 -14.31
N THR A 13 -1.41 -6.03 -13.04
CA THR A 13 -2.36 -5.78 -11.94
C THR A 13 -2.28 -4.38 -11.34
N GLU A 14 -1.28 -3.57 -11.73
CA GLU A 14 -1.16 -2.20 -11.23
C GLU A 14 -2.10 -1.27 -11.99
N ARG A 15 -3.11 -0.78 -11.28
CA ARG A 15 -4.13 0.13 -11.82
C ARG A 15 -4.01 1.53 -11.23
N ARG A 16 -3.20 1.72 -10.17
CA ARG A 16 -2.97 3.04 -9.58
C ARG A 16 -2.11 3.90 -10.50
N THR A 17 -2.00 5.18 -10.19
CA THR A 17 -1.17 6.15 -10.91
C THR A 17 -0.54 7.11 -9.91
N ALA A 18 0.66 7.60 -10.21
CA ALA A 18 1.35 8.59 -9.40
C ALA A 18 0.78 10.01 -9.56
N LEU A 19 0.08 10.26 -10.68
CA LEU A 19 -0.50 11.57 -11.01
C LEU A 19 -1.91 11.38 -11.53
N THR A 20 -2.93 11.84 -10.80
CA THR A 20 -4.33 11.78 -11.25
C THR A 20 -4.66 12.93 -12.22
N PRO A 21 -5.74 12.85 -13.01
CA PRO A 21 -6.15 13.93 -13.92
C PRO A 21 -6.31 15.28 -13.19
N LYS A 22 -6.90 15.27 -11.99
CA LYS A 22 -7.06 16.45 -11.14
C LYS A 22 -5.72 17.14 -10.88
N ASN A 23 -4.70 16.37 -10.49
CA ASN A 23 -3.40 16.91 -10.12
C ASN A 23 -2.51 17.20 -11.33
N ALA A 24 -2.70 16.50 -12.45
CA ALA A 24 -2.11 16.86 -13.73
C ALA A 24 -2.56 18.26 -14.17
N LYS A 25 -3.87 18.54 -14.06
CA LYS A 25 -4.42 19.88 -14.32
C LYS A 25 -3.74 20.95 -13.47
N ALA A 26 -3.61 20.71 -12.16
CA ALA A 26 -2.98 21.65 -11.24
C ALA A 26 -1.50 21.93 -11.59
N LEU A 27 -0.77 20.93 -12.10
CA LEU A 27 0.59 21.13 -12.59
C LEU A 27 0.63 21.91 -13.92
N ILE A 28 -0.28 21.61 -14.85
CA ILE A 28 -0.39 22.35 -16.14
C ILE A 28 -0.68 23.83 -15.87
N GLU A 29 -1.58 24.15 -14.95
CA GLU A 29 -1.90 25.53 -14.54
C GLU A 29 -0.69 26.27 -13.92
N LYS A 30 0.28 25.54 -13.37
CA LYS A 30 1.56 26.06 -12.88
C LYS A 30 2.65 26.14 -13.95
N GLY A 31 2.33 25.81 -15.20
CA GLY A 31 3.23 25.89 -16.34
C GLY A 31 4.11 24.65 -16.53
N PHE A 32 3.75 23.50 -15.97
CA PHE A 32 4.42 22.22 -16.27
C PHE A 32 3.88 21.63 -17.58
N GLN A 33 4.75 20.96 -18.34
CA GLN A 33 4.32 20.13 -19.46
C GLN A 33 4.04 18.72 -18.95
N ILE A 34 2.88 18.16 -19.29
CA ILE A 34 2.49 16.80 -18.88
C ILE A 34 2.18 15.98 -20.13
N THR A 35 2.93 14.88 -20.31
CA THR A 35 2.60 13.82 -21.27
C THR A 35 2.10 12.61 -20.51
N VAL A 36 1.04 11.96 -20.99
CA VAL A 36 0.45 10.77 -20.40
C VAL A 36 0.37 9.68 -21.46
N GLU A 37 0.92 8.52 -21.13
CA GLU A 37 0.77 7.33 -21.95
C GLU A 37 -0.63 6.75 -21.86
N LEU A 38 -1.18 6.33 -23.00
CA LEU A 38 -2.40 5.54 -23.07
C LEU A 38 -2.26 4.28 -22.20
N SER A 39 -3.27 4.00 -21.39
CA SER A 39 -3.34 2.80 -20.56
C SER A 39 -4.77 2.27 -20.53
N ASP A 40 -4.93 0.96 -20.80
CA ASP A 40 -6.24 0.29 -20.75
C ASP A 40 -6.60 -0.19 -19.34
N LYS A 41 -5.66 -0.11 -18.38
CA LYS A 41 -5.82 -0.66 -17.02
C LYS A 41 -5.86 0.38 -15.91
N ARG A 42 -5.27 1.55 -16.15
CA ARG A 42 -5.21 2.65 -15.18
C ARG A 42 -6.62 2.98 -14.67
N ALA A 43 -6.74 3.27 -13.38
CA ALA A 43 -8.02 3.53 -12.72
C ALA A 43 -8.73 4.80 -13.24
N PHE A 44 -8.00 5.68 -13.93
CA PHE A 44 -8.50 6.89 -14.56
C PHE A 44 -8.38 6.75 -16.08
N SER A 45 -9.41 7.17 -16.80
CA SER A 45 -9.48 6.97 -18.26
C SER A 45 -8.52 7.88 -19.01
N ASN A 46 -8.12 7.48 -20.21
CA ASN A 46 -7.33 8.33 -21.10
C ASN A 46 -8.06 9.64 -21.45
N ALA A 47 -9.40 9.61 -21.51
CA ALA A 47 -10.22 10.77 -21.77
C ALA A 47 -10.12 11.81 -20.64
N ASP A 48 -10.09 11.37 -19.38
CA ASP A 48 -9.97 12.26 -18.21
C ASP A 48 -8.67 13.07 -18.26
N TYR A 49 -7.56 12.45 -18.71
CA TYR A 49 -6.28 13.16 -18.88
C TYR A 49 -6.28 14.10 -20.08
N ALA A 50 -6.88 13.68 -21.20
CA ALA A 50 -6.98 14.53 -22.39
C ALA A 50 -7.82 15.79 -22.11
N GLU A 51 -8.92 15.65 -21.36
CA GLU A 51 -9.83 16.76 -21.02
C GLU A 51 -9.14 17.84 -20.17
N VAL A 52 -8.20 17.46 -19.30
CA VAL A 52 -7.44 18.42 -18.49
C VAL A 52 -6.22 19.02 -19.20
N GLY A 53 -6.01 18.67 -20.47
CA GLY A 53 -4.96 19.26 -21.32
C GLY A 53 -3.63 18.51 -21.32
N CYS A 54 -3.57 17.26 -20.85
CA CYS A 54 -2.37 16.44 -21.01
C CYS A 54 -2.10 16.11 -22.48
N ALA A 55 -0.83 16.09 -22.89
CA ALA A 55 -0.45 15.51 -24.16
C ALA A 55 -0.55 13.98 -24.07
N MET A 56 -1.29 13.34 -24.98
CA MET A 56 -1.47 11.89 -24.99
C MET A 56 -0.49 11.22 -25.96
N THR A 57 0.01 10.04 -25.62
CA THR A 57 0.97 9.27 -26.43
C THR A 57 0.80 7.77 -26.23
N ASP A 58 1.36 6.94 -27.10
CA ASP A 58 1.23 5.49 -27.04
C ASP A 58 1.85 4.89 -25.75
N SER A 59 1.29 3.77 -25.27
CA SER A 59 1.84 3.01 -24.15
C SER A 59 3.30 2.63 -24.41
N ARG A 60 4.13 2.73 -23.36
CA ARG A 60 5.58 2.45 -23.36
C ARG A 60 6.43 3.35 -24.26
N SER A 61 5.89 4.44 -24.80
CA SER A 61 6.65 5.37 -25.64
C SER A 61 7.70 6.19 -24.87
N TRP A 62 7.70 6.16 -23.53
CA TRP A 62 8.67 6.81 -22.65
C TRP A 62 10.11 6.42 -22.96
N VAL A 63 10.35 5.23 -23.52
CA VAL A 63 11.69 4.77 -23.93
C VAL A 63 12.31 5.67 -25.01
N ASN A 64 11.49 6.45 -25.71
CA ASN A 64 11.87 7.43 -26.72
C ASN A 64 11.48 8.87 -26.32
N ALA A 65 11.16 9.12 -25.04
CA ALA A 65 10.82 10.45 -24.57
C ALA A 65 11.99 11.45 -24.79
N PRO A 66 11.70 12.76 -24.88
CA PRO A 66 12.74 13.78 -24.84
C PRO A 66 13.67 13.57 -23.64
N LYS A 67 14.99 13.77 -23.83
CA LYS A 67 15.99 13.47 -22.79
C LYS A 67 15.81 14.28 -21.50
N ASP A 68 15.19 15.45 -21.62
CA ASP A 68 14.89 16.36 -20.51
C ASP A 68 13.53 16.08 -19.84
N ALA A 69 12.73 15.16 -20.37
CA ALA A 69 11.52 14.69 -19.73
C ALA A 69 11.86 13.82 -18.50
N ILE A 70 11.05 13.98 -17.45
CA ILE A 70 11.13 13.19 -16.22
C ILE A 70 10.06 12.10 -16.29
N ILE A 71 10.47 10.84 -16.32
CA ILE A 71 9.54 9.72 -16.40
C ILE A 71 8.94 9.47 -15.02
N LEU A 72 7.63 9.68 -14.91
CA LEU A 72 6.86 9.48 -13.69
C LEU A 72 6.08 8.18 -13.78
N GLY A 73 6.23 7.32 -12.79
CA GLY A 73 5.48 6.08 -12.65
C GLY A 73 5.33 5.70 -11.18
N LEU A 74 4.80 4.51 -10.93
CA LEU A 74 4.56 4.01 -9.59
C LEU A 74 5.39 2.78 -9.28
N LYS A 75 5.37 1.73 -10.11
CA LYS A 75 6.04 0.46 -9.79
C LYS A 75 7.38 0.30 -10.51
N GLU A 76 8.01 -0.85 -10.29
CA GLU A 76 9.19 -1.33 -11.00
C GLU A 76 9.00 -1.37 -12.54
N LEU A 77 10.11 -1.27 -13.27
CA LEU A 77 10.15 -1.31 -14.73
C LEU A 77 10.27 -2.75 -15.26
N ALA A 78 9.87 -2.97 -16.51
CA ALA A 78 10.33 -4.13 -17.26
C ALA A 78 11.87 -4.11 -17.47
N GLU A 79 12.47 -5.27 -17.74
CA GLU A 79 13.93 -5.43 -17.95
C GLU A 79 14.46 -4.61 -19.14
N THR A 80 13.60 -4.29 -20.11
CA THR A 80 13.92 -3.45 -21.26
C THR A 80 13.37 -2.03 -21.05
N PRO A 81 14.10 -0.98 -21.45
CA PRO A 81 15.38 -0.97 -22.18
C PRO A 81 16.60 -1.19 -21.28
N ALA A 82 17.72 -1.64 -21.85
CA ALA A 82 18.97 -1.92 -21.11
C ALA A 82 19.69 -0.65 -20.58
N GLU A 83 19.32 0.53 -21.07
CA GLU A 83 19.87 1.82 -20.65
C GLU A 83 18.72 2.75 -20.30
N LEU A 84 18.78 3.34 -19.11
CA LEU A 84 17.79 4.30 -18.63
C LEU A 84 18.42 5.70 -18.69
N THR A 85 18.02 6.48 -19.70
CA THR A 85 18.65 7.77 -20.00
C THR A 85 17.95 8.96 -19.34
N ASN A 86 16.64 8.87 -19.14
CA ASN A 86 15.86 9.89 -18.46
C ASN A 86 15.99 9.79 -16.93
N ASN A 87 15.78 10.92 -16.26
CA ASN A 87 15.51 10.90 -14.83
C ASN A 87 14.12 10.32 -14.58
N MET A 88 13.97 9.53 -13.52
CA MET A 88 12.76 8.78 -13.22
C MET A 88 12.31 8.97 -11.78
N ILE A 89 11.00 8.89 -11.57
CA ILE A 89 10.34 8.96 -10.28
C ILE A 89 9.38 7.77 -10.19
N HIS A 90 9.70 6.74 -9.40
CA HIS A 90 8.82 5.59 -9.10
C HIS A 90 9.34 4.81 -7.88
N PHE A 91 8.59 3.83 -7.39
CA PHE A 91 9.08 2.84 -6.43
C PHE A 91 9.85 1.74 -7.18
N ALA A 92 11.19 1.79 -7.14
CA ALA A 92 12.00 0.80 -7.86
C ALA A 92 12.26 -0.46 -7.02
N HIS A 93 12.20 -0.33 -5.69
CA HIS A 93 12.52 -1.41 -4.76
C HIS A 93 13.93 -1.99 -4.98
N ILE A 94 14.94 -1.11 -5.08
CA ILE A 94 16.34 -1.51 -5.31
C ILE A 94 17.31 -1.01 -4.21
N TYR A 95 16.82 -0.41 -3.14
CA TYR A 95 17.66 0.22 -2.09
C TYR A 95 17.79 -0.60 -0.80
N LYS A 96 17.16 -1.78 -0.73
CA LYS A 96 17.13 -2.68 0.45
C LYS A 96 17.60 -4.10 0.09
N ASP A 97 18.59 -4.20 -0.79
CA ASP A 97 19.20 -5.48 -1.21
C ASP A 97 18.23 -6.48 -1.85
N GLN A 98 17.19 -5.99 -2.51
CA GLN A 98 16.24 -6.82 -3.24
C GLN A 98 16.90 -7.53 -4.42
N THR A 99 16.45 -8.74 -4.75
CA THR A 99 16.98 -9.50 -5.89
C THR A 99 16.98 -8.66 -7.18
N GLY A 100 18.13 -8.58 -7.85
CA GLY A 100 18.30 -7.85 -9.12
C GLY A 100 18.62 -6.35 -8.98
N TRP A 101 18.73 -5.81 -7.76
CA TRP A 101 18.95 -4.39 -7.53
C TRP A 101 20.21 -3.81 -8.21
N GLU A 102 21.31 -4.55 -8.23
CA GLU A 102 22.58 -4.13 -8.88
C GLU A 102 22.42 -3.99 -10.40
N ALA A 103 21.69 -4.92 -11.02
CA ALA A 103 21.45 -4.90 -12.46
C ALA A 103 20.59 -3.70 -12.87
N GLU A 104 19.56 -3.38 -12.09
CA GLU A 104 18.73 -2.20 -12.31
C GLU A 104 19.54 -0.90 -12.12
N MET A 105 20.37 -0.83 -11.07
CA MET A 105 21.27 0.31 -10.84
C MET A 105 22.28 0.48 -11.98
N ALA A 106 22.76 -0.61 -12.57
CA ALA A 106 23.63 -0.59 -13.74
C ALA A 106 22.93 -0.01 -14.98
N ARG A 107 21.62 -0.25 -15.18
CA ARG A 107 20.85 0.33 -16.29
C ARG A 107 20.78 1.85 -16.22
N PHE A 108 20.55 2.41 -15.02
CA PHE A 108 20.60 3.86 -14.78
C PHE A 108 22.00 4.41 -15.01
N THR A 109 23.02 3.77 -14.44
CA THR A 109 24.41 4.22 -14.58
C THR A 109 24.86 4.24 -16.04
N LYS A 110 24.53 3.20 -16.82
CA LYS A 110 24.91 3.08 -18.23
C LYS A 110 24.22 4.14 -19.10
N GLY A 111 22.94 4.40 -18.84
CA GLY A 111 22.17 5.42 -19.58
C GLY A 111 22.41 6.86 -19.12
N GLY A 112 23.01 7.06 -17.94
CA GLY A 112 23.22 8.37 -17.33
C GLY A 112 21.96 8.97 -16.67
N GLY A 113 20.88 8.20 -16.55
CA GLY A 113 19.66 8.59 -15.85
C GLY A 113 19.82 8.54 -14.33
N LEU A 114 18.90 9.23 -13.64
CA LEU A 114 18.80 9.28 -12.18
C LEU A 114 17.46 8.74 -11.72
N LEU A 115 17.43 7.98 -10.62
CA LEU A 115 16.20 7.58 -9.95
C LEU A 115 15.96 8.41 -8.69
N TYR A 116 14.81 9.08 -8.64
CA TYR A 116 14.21 9.61 -7.42
C TYR A 116 13.21 8.59 -6.88
N ASP A 117 13.70 7.63 -6.09
CA ASP A 117 12.84 6.57 -5.55
C ASP A 117 11.86 7.16 -4.52
N ILE A 118 10.55 7.04 -4.80
CA ILE A 118 9.49 7.65 -4.02
C ILE A 118 9.52 7.18 -2.55
N GLU A 119 9.95 5.93 -2.29
CA GLU A 119 10.02 5.38 -0.93
C GLU A 119 10.95 6.19 -0.01
N PHE A 120 11.93 6.88 -0.59
CA PHE A 120 13.01 7.59 0.12
C PHE A 120 12.92 9.11 -0.01
N LEU A 121 11.89 9.64 -0.66
CA LEU A 121 11.64 11.08 -0.75
C LEU A 121 11.09 11.60 0.58
N ILE A 122 11.93 12.33 1.32
CA ILE A 122 11.57 12.90 2.63
C ILE A 122 11.36 14.42 2.51
N GLY A 123 10.19 14.89 2.92
CA GLY A 123 9.84 16.31 2.89
C GLY A 123 10.38 17.11 4.09
N ASP A 124 9.99 18.38 4.17
CA ASP A 124 10.47 19.34 5.18
C ASP A 124 10.18 18.93 6.63
N ASN A 125 9.15 18.10 6.84
CA ASN A 125 8.74 17.61 8.15
C ASN A 125 9.46 16.32 8.58
N GLY A 126 10.47 15.87 7.83
CA GLY A 126 11.18 14.62 8.09
C GLY A 126 10.36 13.35 7.82
N ARG A 127 9.20 13.47 7.15
CA ARG A 127 8.34 12.35 6.77
C ARG A 127 8.36 12.13 5.26
N ARG A 128 8.00 10.92 4.83
CA ARG A 128 7.80 10.60 3.41
C ARG A 128 6.76 11.53 2.79
N VAL A 129 7.04 12.01 1.58
CA VAL A 129 6.18 12.95 0.85
C VAL A 129 4.87 12.30 0.42
N ALA A 130 4.87 11.02 0.04
CA ALA A 130 3.68 10.28 -0.36
C ALA A 130 3.77 8.80 0.03
N ALA A 131 2.64 8.21 0.44
CA ALA A 131 2.53 6.77 0.73
C ALA A 131 1.06 6.32 0.70
N PHE A 132 0.84 5.01 0.52
CA PHE A 132 -0.51 4.41 0.45
C PHE A 132 -1.08 3.93 1.80
N GLY A 133 -0.57 4.46 2.93
CA GLY A 133 -0.84 3.90 4.26
C GLY A 133 -2.32 3.84 4.62
N TYR A 134 -3.06 4.94 4.43
CA TYR A 134 -4.47 5.01 4.80
C TYR A 134 -5.30 3.92 4.10
N TRP A 135 -5.23 3.83 2.76
CA TRP A 135 -5.97 2.81 2.01
C TRP A 135 -5.47 1.38 2.23
N ALA A 136 -4.20 1.19 2.60
CA ALA A 136 -3.71 -0.12 3.02
C ALA A 136 -4.43 -0.58 4.30
N GLY A 137 -4.49 0.28 5.32
CA GLY A 137 -5.19 -0.01 6.56
C GLY A 137 -6.70 -0.16 6.39
N TRP A 138 -7.30 0.75 5.61
CA TRP A 138 -8.72 0.70 5.30
C TRP A 138 -9.10 -0.63 4.64
N MET A 139 -8.39 -1.02 3.58
CA MET A 139 -8.68 -2.27 2.87
C MET A 139 -8.32 -3.52 3.68
N GLY A 140 -7.22 -3.50 4.43
CA GLY A 140 -6.88 -4.64 5.30
C GLY A 140 -7.95 -4.89 6.36
N ALA A 141 -8.45 -3.83 6.99
CA ALA A 141 -9.57 -3.90 7.90
C ALA A 141 -10.86 -4.36 7.20
N ALA A 142 -11.14 -3.86 5.99
CA ALA A 142 -12.30 -4.29 5.20
C ALA A 142 -12.27 -5.79 4.89
N LEU A 143 -11.13 -6.35 4.48
CA LEU A 143 -10.99 -7.78 4.19
C LEU A 143 -11.12 -8.64 5.46
N GLY A 144 -10.51 -8.21 6.57
CA GLY A 144 -10.66 -8.91 7.85
C GLY A 144 -12.11 -8.92 8.33
N ALA A 145 -12.80 -7.77 8.22
CA ALA A 145 -14.21 -7.65 8.57
C ALA A 145 -15.10 -8.46 7.63
N HIS A 146 -14.82 -8.45 6.33
CA HIS A 146 -15.51 -9.29 5.34
C HIS A 146 -15.44 -10.74 5.77
N ARG A 147 -14.24 -11.26 6.05
CA ARG A 147 -14.08 -12.65 6.47
C ARG A 147 -14.83 -12.97 7.76
N LEU A 148 -14.74 -12.09 8.76
CA LEU A 148 -15.39 -12.30 10.05
C LEU A 148 -16.92 -12.34 9.92
N LEU A 149 -17.49 -11.34 9.24
CA LEU A 149 -18.94 -11.20 9.08
C LEU A 149 -19.52 -12.29 8.18
N GLU A 150 -18.79 -12.68 7.14
CA GLU A 150 -19.18 -13.76 6.24
C GLU A 150 -19.31 -15.10 6.97
N ARG A 151 -18.35 -15.46 7.83
CA ARG A 151 -18.45 -16.66 8.66
C ARG A 151 -19.65 -16.61 9.60
N ARG A 152 -19.91 -15.45 10.21
CA ARG A 152 -21.09 -15.25 11.08
C ARG A 152 -22.42 -15.39 10.31
N ALA A 153 -22.42 -15.07 9.02
CA ALA A 153 -23.55 -15.31 8.12
C ALA A 153 -23.61 -16.75 7.55
N GLY A 154 -22.65 -17.63 7.90
CA GLY A 154 -22.59 -19.01 7.39
C GLY A 154 -22.12 -19.11 5.93
N LYS A 155 -21.36 -18.13 5.45
CA LYS A 155 -20.86 -18.03 4.07
C LYS A 155 -19.33 -18.21 4.00
N ASN A 156 -18.78 -18.31 2.79
CA ASN A 156 -17.35 -18.51 2.53
C ASN A 156 -16.90 -18.03 1.13
N GLU A 157 -17.50 -16.96 0.61
CA GLU A 157 -17.19 -16.38 -0.70
C GLU A 157 -15.78 -15.81 -0.79
N ILE A 158 -15.25 -15.15 0.26
CA ILE A 158 -13.93 -14.51 0.21
C ILE A 158 -12.80 -15.53 -0.05
N SER A 159 -12.99 -16.79 0.34
CA SER A 159 -12.05 -17.88 0.05
C SER A 159 -11.96 -18.24 -1.44
N ASN A 160 -12.86 -17.72 -2.29
CA ASN A 160 -12.75 -17.86 -3.75
C ASN A 160 -11.89 -16.75 -4.39
N GLY A 161 -11.30 -15.89 -3.56
CA GLY A 161 -10.46 -14.78 -3.99
C GLY A 161 -11.16 -13.41 -3.94
N VAL A 162 -10.36 -12.38 -4.12
CA VAL A 162 -10.76 -10.97 -4.15
C VAL A 162 -10.29 -10.31 -5.45
N SER A 163 -11.01 -9.27 -5.85
CA SER A 163 -10.66 -8.45 -7.00
C SER A 163 -10.81 -6.97 -6.65
N PRO A 164 -10.18 -6.06 -7.43
CA PRO A 164 -10.30 -4.63 -7.17
C PRO A 164 -11.76 -4.17 -7.17
N TYR A 165 -12.13 -3.42 -6.15
CA TYR A 165 -13.43 -2.81 -6.00
C TYR A 165 -13.49 -1.49 -6.76
N GLU A 166 -14.69 -1.17 -7.26
CA GLU A 166 -14.96 0.10 -7.93
C GLU A 166 -14.88 1.28 -6.96
N SER A 167 -15.44 1.11 -5.75
CA SER A 167 -15.43 2.18 -4.76
C SER A 167 -15.51 1.69 -3.31
N GLN A 168 -15.10 2.58 -2.41
CA GLN A 168 -15.27 2.41 -0.97
C GLN A 168 -16.73 2.11 -0.58
N THR A 169 -17.69 2.78 -1.24
CA THR A 169 -19.12 2.61 -0.99
C THR A 169 -19.57 1.18 -1.25
N VAL A 170 -19.15 0.57 -2.37
CA VAL A 170 -19.47 -0.83 -2.70
C VAL A 170 -18.99 -1.79 -1.61
N VAL A 171 -17.79 -1.56 -1.08
CA VAL A 171 -17.24 -2.39 0.00
C VAL A 171 -18.03 -2.20 1.30
N ILE A 172 -18.32 -0.95 1.69
CA ILE A 172 -19.10 -0.65 2.91
C ILE A 172 -20.51 -1.26 2.83
N ASP A 173 -21.18 -1.14 1.69
CA ASP A 173 -22.52 -1.69 1.52
C ASP A 173 -22.52 -3.22 1.61
N LYS A 174 -21.52 -3.88 1.01
CA LYS A 174 -21.33 -5.34 1.14
C LYS A 174 -21.12 -5.73 2.61
N LEU A 175 -20.25 -5.03 3.33
CA LEU A 175 -19.96 -5.32 4.74
C LEU A 175 -21.18 -5.10 5.63
N LYS A 176 -21.96 -4.03 5.41
CA LYS A 176 -23.20 -3.77 6.15
C LYS A 176 -24.27 -4.83 5.88
N ALA A 177 -24.39 -5.29 4.63
CA ALA A 177 -25.30 -6.38 4.29
C ALA A 177 -24.92 -7.68 5.04
N LEU A 178 -23.63 -8.06 5.03
CA LEU A 178 -23.16 -9.22 5.80
C LEU A 178 -23.36 -9.06 7.31
N ALA A 179 -23.15 -7.86 7.84
CA ALA A 179 -23.38 -7.56 9.26
C ALA A 179 -24.83 -7.78 9.68
N ALA A 180 -25.79 -7.43 8.81
CA ALA A 180 -27.23 -7.59 9.04
C ALA A 180 -27.71 -9.04 8.96
N GLU A 181 -26.97 -9.92 8.28
CA GLU A 181 -27.29 -11.35 8.20
C GLU A 181 -26.84 -12.16 9.43
N GLY A 182 -25.91 -11.61 10.22
CA GLY A 182 -25.42 -12.24 11.45
C GLY A 182 -26.49 -12.25 12.55
N LYS A 183 -26.52 -13.35 13.34
CA LYS A 183 -27.55 -13.57 14.38
C LYS A 183 -27.19 -13.02 15.76
N ASP A 184 -25.89 -12.88 16.05
CA ASP A 184 -25.38 -12.46 17.37
C ASP A 184 -25.18 -10.94 17.46
N ASP A 185 -24.48 -10.44 18.46
CA ASP A 185 -24.05 -9.04 18.51
C ASP A 185 -22.96 -8.74 17.47
N MET A 186 -22.76 -7.44 17.17
CA MET A 186 -21.68 -7.01 16.28
C MET A 186 -20.31 -7.37 16.89
N PRO A 187 -19.39 -7.99 16.13
CA PRO A 187 -18.08 -8.34 16.66
C PRO A 187 -17.25 -7.11 17.05
N THR A 188 -16.31 -7.31 17.96
CA THR A 188 -15.38 -6.28 18.43
C THR A 188 -14.06 -6.35 17.66
N ALA A 189 -13.44 -5.20 17.42
CA ALA A 189 -12.14 -5.12 16.77
C ALA A 189 -11.14 -4.31 17.60
N ILE A 190 -9.86 -4.64 17.45
CA ILE A 190 -8.74 -3.86 17.98
C ILE A 190 -7.78 -3.49 16.84
N VAL A 191 -7.37 -2.23 16.78
CA VAL A 191 -6.41 -1.71 15.81
C VAL A 191 -5.12 -1.34 16.54
N ILE A 192 -4.01 -1.96 16.13
CA ILE A 192 -2.66 -1.68 16.67
C ILE A 192 -1.93 -0.71 15.76
N GLY A 193 -1.37 0.36 16.30
CA GLY A 193 -0.81 1.48 15.53
C GLY A 193 -1.88 2.45 15.04
N ALA A 194 -2.94 2.62 15.83
CA ALA A 194 -4.15 3.37 15.46
C ALA A 194 -3.90 4.84 15.08
N LYS A 195 -2.85 5.48 15.61
CA LYS A 195 -2.51 6.89 15.33
C LYS A 195 -1.73 7.07 14.02
N GLY A 196 -1.24 5.98 13.43
CA GLY A 196 -0.62 6.00 12.10
C GLY A 196 -1.65 6.08 10.98
N ARG A 197 -1.21 6.43 9.76
CA ARG A 197 -2.12 6.54 8.59
C ARG A 197 -2.93 5.27 8.35
N SER A 198 -2.27 4.11 8.37
CA SER A 198 -2.94 2.82 8.20
C SER A 198 -3.92 2.54 9.34
N GLY A 199 -3.54 2.79 10.59
CA GLY A 199 -4.42 2.61 11.74
C GLY A 199 -5.67 3.51 11.69
N THR A 200 -5.52 4.75 11.22
CA THR A 200 -6.64 5.66 10.99
C THR A 200 -7.60 5.10 9.93
N GLY A 201 -7.09 4.68 8.77
CA GLY A 201 -7.92 4.07 7.72
C GLY A 201 -8.61 2.79 8.17
N ALA A 202 -7.92 1.93 8.92
CA ALA A 202 -8.50 0.71 9.50
C ALA A 202 -9.65 1.02 10.47
N THR A 203 -9.44 1.98 11.37
CA THR A 203 -10.44 2.41 12.36
C THR A 203 -11.68 2.96 11.66
N GLU A 204 -11.51 3.91 10.75
CA GLU A 204 -12.62 4.54 10.02
C GLU A 204 -13.41 3.50 9.19
N CYS A 205 -12.74 2.52 8.58
CA CYS A 205 -13.42 1.42 7.89
C CYS A 205 -14.36 0.63 8.82
N LEU A 206 -13.86 0.22 9.98
CA LEU A 206 -14.58 -0.65 10.91
C LEU A 206 -15.72 0.12 11.61
N GLU A 207 -15.48 1.38 11.97
CA GLU A 207 -16.52 2.25 12.54
C GLU A 207 -17.64 2.54 11.52
N ALA A 208 -17.30 2.72 10.24
CA ALA A 208 -18.29 2.97 9.18
C ALA A 208 -19.28 1.80 8.96
N ILE A 209 -18.91 0.58 9.35
CA ILE A 209 -19.77 -0.61 9.31
C ILE A 209 -20.41 -0.95 10.67
N GLY A 210 -20.17 -0.12 11.69
CA GLY A 210 -20.80 -0.23 13.02
C GLY A 210 -20.05 -1.12 14.02
N MET A 211 -18.79 -1.49 13.75
CA MET A 211 -17.98 -2.22 14.75
C MET A 211 -17.49 -1.28 15.85
N LYS A 212 -17.43 -1.81 17.08
CA LYS A 212 -16.73 -1.15 18.18
C LYS A 212 -15.23 -1.41 18.02
N VAL A 213 -14.44 -0.33 17.92
CA VAL A 213 -12.99 -0.39 17.71
C VAL A 213 -12.24 0.06 18.95
N THR A 214 -11.40 -0.81 19.50
CA THR A 214 -10.37 -0.46 20.48
C THR A 214 -9.12 0.00 19.72
N GLN A 215 -8.61 1.19 20.03
CA GLN A 215 -7.47 1.79 19.33
C GLN A 215 -6.25 1.79 20.24
N TRP A 216 -5.22 1.03 19.87
CA TRP A 216 -3.95 0.94 20.60
C TRP A 216 -2.80 1.49 19.77
N ASP A 217 -1.84 2.11 20.46
CA ASP A 217 -0.61 2.62 19.89
C ASP A 217 0.58 2.31 20.82
N ILE A 218 1.66 3.09 20.73
CA ILE A 218 2.90 2.85 21.49
C ILE A 218 2.66 2.76 23.00
N GLU A 219 1.76 3.56 23.56
CA GLU A 219 1.52 3.59 25.01
C GLU A 219 0.91 2.28 25.52
N GLU A 220 -0.08 1.74 24.80
CA GLU A 220 -0.75 0.50 25.15
C GLU A 220 0.10 -0.73 24.82
N THR A 221 0.95 -0.66 23.79
CA THR A 221 1.81 -1.78 23.37
C THR A 221 3.12 -1.89 24.15
N LYS A 222 3.54 -0.84 24.87
CA LYS A 222 4.75 -0.84 25.70
C LYS A 222 4.70 -1.90 26.82
N ASN A 223 3.55 -2.05 27.45
CA ASN A 223 3.28 -3.09 28.45
C ASN A 223 2.05 -3.87 28.00
N LEU A 224 2.26 -4.76 27.02
CA LEU A 224 1.19 -5.44 26.32
C LEU A 224 0.30 -6.28 27.27
N ASP A 225 -0.94 -5.83 27.46
CA ASP A 225 -2.01 -6.65 28.05
C ASP A 225 -2.55 -7.61 26.98
N ARG A 226 -1.89 -8.76 26.85
CA ARG A 226 -2.23 -9.72 25.80
C ARG A 226 -3.61 -10.34 26.00
N ASP A 227 -4.08 -10.48 27.22
CA ASP A 227 -5.41 -11.02 27.49
C ASP A 227 -6.49 -10.04 27.01
N ALA A 228 -6.31 -8.74 27.27
CA ALA A 228 -7.19 -7.70 26.72
C ALA A 228 -7.13 -7.64 25.19
N LEU A 229 -5.96 -7.81 24.58
CA LEU A 229 -5.80 -7.89 23.13
C LEU A 229 -6.62 -9.05 22.54
N LEU A 230 -6.44 -10.26 23.08
CA LEU A 230 -7.01 -11.51 22.57
C LEU A 230 -8.49 -11.69 22.93
N ALA A 231 -9.05 -10.83 23.77
CA ALA A 231 -10.49 -10.79 24.07
C ALA A 231 -11.36 -10.21 22.94
N HIS A 232 -10.75 -9.67 21.88
CA HIS A 232 -11.46 -9.15 20.69
C HIS A 232 -11.69 -10.25 19.65
N ASP A 233 -12.72 -10.11 18.81
CA ASP A 233 -12.99 -11.05 17.71
C ASP A 233 -12.02 -10.85 16.53
N MET A 234 -11.54 -9.62 16.35
CA MET A 234 -10.66 -9.23 15.26
C MET A 234 -9.54 -8.30 15.70
N MET A 235 -8.36 -8.51 15.16
CA MET A 235 -7.22 -7.60 15.26
C MET A 235 -6.81 -7.08 13.89
N VAL A 236 -6.49 -5.79 13.80
CA VAL A 236 -5.80 -5.19 12.66
C VAL A 236 -4.44 -4.69 13.12
N ASN A 237 -3.36 -5.29 12.64
CA ASN A 237 -2.01 -4.80 12.88
C ASN A 237 -1.62 -3.80 11.79
N CYS A 238 -1.25 -2.58 12.20
CA CYS A 238 -0.72 -1.54 11.33
C CYS A 238 0.71 -1.12 11.73
N VAL A 239 1.40 -1.94 12.54
CA VAL A 239 2.77 -1.67 12.99
C VAL A 239 3.77 -2.57 12.26
N LEU A 240 4.70 -1.94 11.55
CA LEU A 240 5.90 -2.57 11.00
C LEU A 240 7.05 -2.40 11.99
N MET A 241 7.64 -3.51 12.42
CA MET A 241 8.72 -3.53 13.39
C MET A 241 10.08 -3.50 12.69
N MET A 242 10.95 -2.58 13.11
CA MET A 242 12.33 -2.45 12.58
C MET A 242 13.39 -2.99 13.55
N GLY A 243 12.96 -3.63 14.63
CA GLY A 243 13.80 -4.13 15.70
C GLY A 243 12.97 -4.86 16.76
N PRO A 244 13.61 -5.49 17.77
CA PRO A 244 12.89 -6.22 18.80
C PRO A 244 12.08 -5.25 19.67
N GLY A 245 10.97 -5.71 20.23
CA GLY A 245 10.24 -4.92 21.23
C GLY A 245 8.74 -5.16 21.31
N LEU A 246 8.14 -5.83 20.34
CA LEU A 246 6.71 -6.11 20.33
C LEU A 246 6.44 -7.52 19.80
N LEU A 247 5.76 -8.33 20.60
CA LEU A 247 5.22 -9.63 20.21
C LEU A 247 3.73 -9.64 20.57
N LEU A 248 2.88 -9.41 19.56
CA LEU A 248 1.43 -9.31 19.74
C LEU A 248 0.85 -10.68 20.09
N ALA A 249 1.07 -11.69 19.22
CA ALA A 249 0.55 -13.04 19.44
C ALA A 249 1.38 -14.11 18.72
N THR A 250 1.42 -15.30 19.32
CA THR A 250 1.87 -16.55 18.67
C THR A 250 0.69 -17.50 18.54
N LYS A 251 0.87 -18.65 17.88
CA LYS A 251 -0.18 -19.67 17.77
C LYS A 251 -0.62 -20.21 19.14
N GLU A 252 0.31 -20.34 20.08
CA GLU A 252 0.04 -20.79 21.46
C GLU A 252 -0.80 -19.75 22.22
N HIS A 253 -0.48 -18.46 22.06
CA HIS A 253 -1.29 -17.39 22.64
C HIS A 253 -2.71 -17.39 22.06
N LEU A 254 -2.85 -17.55 20.75
CA LEU A 254 -4.16 -17.63 20.09
C LEU A 254 -4.99 -18.81 20.61
N ALA A 255 -4.36 -19.95 20.90
CA ALA A 255 -5.01 -21.17 21.41
C ALA A 255 -5.31 -21.16 22.93
N ALA A 256 -4.90 -20.12 23.65
CA ALA A 256 -5.17 -20.01 25.09
C ALA A 256 -6.69 -19.89 25.37
N GLU A 257 -7.15 -20.46 26.49
CA GLU A 257 -8.57 -20.55 26.87
C GLU A 257 -9.29 -19.19 26.87
N GLY A 258 -8.58 -18.10 27.21
CA GLY A 258 -9.13 -16.74 27.22
C GLY A 258 -9.27 -16.06 25.86
N SER A 259 -8.68 -16.63 24.80
CA SER A 259 -8.66 -16.02 23.47
C SER A 259 -10.00 -16.18 22.73
N LYS A 260 -10.57 -15.05 22.29
CA LYS A 260 -11.74 -14.97 21.43
C LYS A 260 -11.40 -14.63 19.98
N MET A 261 -10.12 -14.43 19.68
CA MET A 261 -9.65 -13.99 18.37
C MET A 261 -10.13 -14.96 17.29
N LYS A 262 -10.64 -14.42 16.18
CA LYS A 262 -11.12 -15.20 15.03
C LYS A 262 -10.49 -14.73 13.72
N VAL A 263 -10.17 -13.44 13.58
CA VAL A 263 -9.51 -12.89 12.40
C VAL A 263 -8.37 -11.97 12.79
N VAL A 264 -7.21 -12.15 12.16
CA VAL A 264 -6.09 -11.21 12.22
C VAL A 264 -5.86 -10.63 10.83
N SER A 265 -5.99 -9.32 10.69
CA SER A 265 -5.58 -8.59 9.49
C SER A 265 -4.21 -7.96 9.75
N ASP A 266 -3.18 -8.47 9.09
CA ASP A 266 -1.83 -7.95 9.22
C ASP A 266 -1.49 -7.05 8.01
N VAL A 267 -1.80 -5.76 8.15
CA VAL A 267 -1.58 -4.73 7.10
C VAL A 267 -0.09 -4.49 6.88
N SER A 268 0.71 -4.65 7.93
CA SER A 268 2.16 -4.42 7.87
C SER A 268 2.92 -5.57 7.22
N CYS A 269 2.27 -6.73 7.06
CA CYS A 269 2.75 -7.96 6.43
C CYS A 269 4.27 -8.07 6.26
N ASP A 270 4.93 -8.70 7.23
CA ASP A 270 6.38 -8.91 7.19
C ASP A 270 6.76 -10.30 7.72
N PRO A 271 6.32 -11.40 7.07
CA PRO A 271 6.53 -12.76 7.56
C PRO A 271 8.00 -13.18 7.56
N PHE A 272 8.85 -12.49 6.80
CA PHE A 272 10.27 -12.83 6.66
C PHE A 272 11.17 -12.13 7.67
N SER A 273 10.62 -11.20 8.46
CA SER A 273 11.37 -10.45 9.47
C SER A 273 11.48 -11.21 10.78
N ASP A 274 12.70 -11.25 11.33
CA ASP A 274 12.98 -11.74 12.69
C ASP A 274 12.23 -10.93 13.77
N PHE A 275 11.73 -9.74 13.41
CA PHE A 275 11.01 -8.84 14.30
C PHE A 275 9.49 -8.83 14.05
N ASN A 276 8.98 -9.77 13.26
CA ASN A 276 7.55 -9.88 13.01
C ASN A 276 6.77 -10.00 14.34
N PRO A 277 5.86 -9.05 14.67
CA PRO A 277 5.10 -9.10 15.91
C PRO A 277 4.01 -10.19 15.90
N LEU A 278 3.75 -10.81 14.75
CA LEU A 278 2.76 -11.86 14.51
C LEU A 278 3.39 -13.07 13.79
N PRO A 279 4.29 -13.83 14.43
CA PRO A 279 4.92 -15.02 13.85
C PRO A 279 3.93 -16.21 13.81
N ILE A 280 2.82 -16.04 13.10
CA ILE A 280 1.71 -17.01 13.02
C ILE A 280 1.49 -17.53 11.59
N TYR A 281 2.15 -16.95 10.59
CA TYR A 281 2.11 -17.33 9.19
C TYR A 281 3.51 -17.19 8.55
N ALA A 282 3.76 -17.88 7.43
CA ALA A 282 5.09 -17.97 6.81
C ALA A 282 5.22 -17.18 5.49
N GLU A 283 4.11 -16.92 4.79
CA GLU A 283 4.09 -16.23 3.51
C GLU A 283 2.87 -15.28 3.43
N PRO A 284 2.97 -14.15 2.71
CA PRO A 284 1.83 -13.26 2.48
C PRO A 284 0.66 -14.00 1.81
N THR A 285 -0.57 -13.72 2.23
CA THR A 285 -1.76 -14.17 1.47
C THR A 285 -1.86 -13.46 0.13
N SER A 286 -2.57 -14.05 -0.83
CA SER A 286 -2.69 -13.53 -2.19
C SER A 286 -4.11 -13.05 -2.51
N TRP A 287 -4.35 -12.53 -3.71
CA TRP A 287 -5.72 -12.21 -4.12
C TRP A 287 -6.55 -13.46 -4.40
N THR A 288 -5.94 -14.59 -4.76
CA THR A 288 -6.65 -15.87 -4.99
C THR A 288 -6.94 -16.59 -3.68
N ASP A 289 -6.02 -16.46 -2.73
CA ASP A 289 -6.08 -17.10 -1.41
C ASP A 289 -5.91 -16.03 -0.32
N PRO A 290 -6.92 -15.16 -0.12
CA PRO A 290 -6.81 -13.95 0.69
C PRO A 290 -6.84 -14.20 2.19
N VAL A 291 -7.19 -15.41 2.60
CA VAL A 291 -7.31 -15.83 4.00
C VAL A 291 -6.75 -17.24 4.17
N ILE A 292 -6.03 -17.45 5.28
CA ILE A 292 -5.52 -18.77 5.67
C ILE A 292 -5.82 -19.04 7.15
N GLU A 293 -6.15 -20.29 7.49
CA GLU A 293 -6.27 -20.70 8.89
C GLU A 293 -4.86 -20.88 9.49
N VAL A 294 -4.61 -20.29 10.66
CA VAL A 294 -3.30 -20.34 11.34
C VAL A 294 -3.33 -21.04 12.69
N ALA A 295 -4.50 -21.09 13.35
CA ALA A 295 -4.70 -21.70 14.65
C ALA A 295 -6.19 -22.00 14.91
N LYS A 296 -6.48 -22.68 16.03
CA LYS A 296 -7.78 -22.63 16.70
C LYS A 296 -7.67 -21.79 17.95
N ASN A 297 -8.70 -21.01 18.30
CA ASN A 297 -8.71 -20.23 19.53
C ASN A 297 -9.10 -21.08 20.75
N GLY A 298 -9.15 -20.47 21.94
CA GLY A 298 -9.51 -21.14 23.20
C GLY A 298 -10.90 -21.79 23.21
N GLN A 299 -11.78 -21.40 22.28
CA GLN A 299 -13.14 -21.94 22.10
C GLN A 299 -13.21 -23.01 21.00
N GLY A 300 -12.10 -23.28 20.31
CA GLY A 300 -12.03 -24.21 19.19
C GLY A 300 -12.40 -23.60 17.82
N ASP A 301 -12.69 -22.31 17.75
CA ASP A 301 -12.98 -21.62 16.48
C ASP A 301 -11.71 -21.42 15.66
N ALA A 302 -11.84 -21.39 14.33
CA ALA A 302 -10.73 -21.07 13.43
C ALA A 302 -10.24 -19.63 13.61
N VAL A 303 -8.92 -19.46 13.81
CA VAL A 303 -8.25 -18.17 13.68
C VAL A 303 -7.64 -18.09 12.30
N GLU A 304 -8.09 -17.11 11.50
CA GLU A 304 -7.61 -16.90 10.14
C GLU A 304 -6.85 -15.58 10.03
N VAL A 305 -5.87 -15.55 9.14
CA VAL A 305 -5.06 -14.37 8.83
C VAL A 305 -5.34 -13.90 7.41
N THR A 306 -5.41 -12.59 7.22
CA THR A 306 -5.20 -11.93 5.93
C THR A 306 -3.96 -11.04 6.02
N SER A 307 -3.06 -11.18 5.06
CA SER A 307 -1.74 -10.53 5.02
C SER A 307 -1.34 -10.21 3.57
N ILE A 308 -2.27 -9.67 2.78
CA ILE A 308 -1.99 -9.22 1.41
C ILE A 308 -1.04 -8.01 1.46
N ASP A 309 0.05 -8.05 0.71
CA ASP A 309 1.11 -7.04 0.74
C ASP A 309 0.85 -5.79 -0.12
N ASN A 310 -0.19 -5.83 -0.96
CA ASN A 310 -0.52 -4.79 -1.93
C ASN A 310 -1.97 -4.29 -1.82
N LEU A 311 -2.54 -4.32 -0.60
CA LEU A 311 -3.91 -3.93 -0.25
C LEU A 311 -4.47 -2.68 -0.97
N PRO A 312 -3.75 -1.55 -1.13
CA PRO A 312 -4.28 -0.38 -1.82
C PRO A 312 -4.68 -0.63 -3.29
N SER A 313 -4.16 -1.69 -3.90
CA SER A 313 -4.49 -2.08 -5.28
C SER A 313 -5.92 -2.59 -5.42
N LEU A 314 -6.58 -2.95 -4.31
CA LEU A 314 -8.00 -3.33 -4.30
C LEU A 314 -8.95 -2.13 -4.28
N LEU A 315 -8.44 -0.90 -4.06
CA LEU A 315 -9.16 0.37 -4.27
C LEU A 315 -8.26 1.35 -5.04
N PRO A 316 -7.95 1.06 -6.31
CA PRO A 316 -6.86 1.73 -7.00
C PRO A 316 -7.13 3.21 -7.28
N ALA A 317 -8.39 3.60 -7.54
CA ALA A 317 -8.74 5.00 -7.80
C ALA A 317 -8.53 5.87 -6.56
N GLN A 318 -9.08 5.46 -5.41
CA GLN A 318 -8.96 6.20 -4.15
C GLN A 318 -7.52 6.22 -3.63
N ALA A 319 -6.83 5.08 -3.72
CA ALA A 319 -5.42 4.98 -3.35
C ALA A 319 -4.53 5.92 -4.18
N ALA A 320 -4.78 5.99 -5.49
CA ALA A 320 -4.05 6.88 -6.39
C ALA A 320 -4.39 8.36 -6.15
N GLU A 321 -5.65 8.68 -5.89
CA GLU A 321 -6.09 10.06 -5.59
C GLU A 321 -5.39 10.61 -4.34
N GLU A 322 -5.46 9.89 -3.22
CA GLU A 322 -4.80 10.30 -1.98
C GLU A 322 -3.27 10.37 -2.13
N PHE A 323 -2.68 9.39 -2.83
CA PHE A 323 -1.24 9.38 -3.08
C PHE A 323 -0.81 10.59 -3.92
N SER A 324 -1.55 10.88 -5.00
CA SER A 324 -1.25 11.99 -5.87
C SER A 324 -1.44 13.34 -5.16
N ASP A 325 -2.45 13.47 -4.30
CA ASP A 325 -2.67 14.66 -3.48
C ASP A 325 -1.53 14.92 -2.51
N GLN A 326 -1.02 13.86 -1.88
CA GLN A 326 0.18 13.94 -1.04
C GLN A 326 1.42 14.34 -1.84
N PHE A 327 1.56 13.84 -3.08
CA PHE A 327 2.76 14.04 -3.87
C PHE A 327 2.79 15.36 -4.66
N LEU A 328 1.63 15.93 -4.95
CA LEU A 328 1.48 17.15 -5.74
C LEU A 328 2.36 18.31 -5.25
N PRO A 329 2.46 18.63 -3.93
CA PRO A 329 3.34 19.69 -3.45
C PRO A 329 4.80 19.50 -3.87
N SER A 330 5.32 18.27 -3.82
CA SER A 330 6.67 17.93 -4.22
C SER A 330 6.86 18.06 -5.73
N LEU A 331 5.94 17.52 -6.53
CA LEU A 331 5.99 17.63 -7.99
C LEU A 331 5.95 19.10 -8.45
N ALA A 332 5.12 19.91 -7.80
CA ALA A 332 4.95 21.33 -8.12
C ALA A 332 6.17 22.21 -7.80
N ARG A 333 7.12 21.72 -6.99
CA ARG A 333 8.39 22.40 -6.71
C ARG A 333 9.61 21.73 -7.33
N PHE A 334 9.45 20.63 -8.07
CA PHE A 334 10.57 19.93 -8.69
C PHE A 334 11.41 20.87 -9.59
N PRO A 335 12.76 20.79 -9.56
CA PRO A 335 13.60 19.88 -8.78
C PRO A 335 14.02 20.44 -7.40
N GLU A 336 13.38 21.50 -6.92
CA GLU A 336 13.71 22.17 -5.67
C GLU A 336 13.02 21.52 -4.46
N GLY A 337 13.71 21.46 -3.32
CA GLY A 337 13.16 20.93 -2.07
C GLY A 337 14.03 19.81 -1.48
N PRO A 338 13.94 19.58 -0.16
CA PRO A 338 14.76 18.58 0.51
C PRO A 338 14.56 17.17 -0.05
N GLU A 339 13.34 16.80 -0.47
CA GLU A 339 13.00 15.48 -1.01
C GLU A 339 13.78 15.14 -2.27
N TRP A 340 13.99 16.11 -3.16
CA TRP A 340 14.73 15.86 -4.40
C TRP A 340 16.23 15.82 -4.12
N VAL A 341 16.71 16.65 -3.20
CA VAL A 341 18.12 16.63 -2.75
C VAL A 341 18.44 15.30 -2.06
N ASN A 342 17.60 14.85 -1.13
CA ASN A 342 17.81 13.59 -0.42
C ASN A 342 17.57 12.37 -1.31
N GLY A 343 16.61 12.42 -2.23
CA GLY A 343 16.39 11.36 -3.22
C GLY A 343 17.61 11.16 -4.11
N LYS A 344 18.18 12.26 -4.65
CA LYS A 344 19.42 12.17 -5.44
C LYS A 344 20.58 11.63 -4.62
N LYS A 345 20.78 12.17 -3.40
CA LYS A 345 21.84 11.69 -2.52
C LYS A 345 21.70 10.19 -2.26
N LYS A 346 20.46 9.71 -2.03
CA LYS A 346 20.21 8.30 -1.78
C LYS A 346 20.53 7.43 -2.98
N PHE A 347 20.20 7.88 -4.19
CA PHE A 347 20.61 7.20 -5.41
C PHE A 347 22.14 7.09 -5.52
N ASP A 348 22.86 8.20 -5.30
CA ASP A 348 24.33 8.21 -5.37
C ASP A 348 24.95 7.24 -4.33
N GLU A 349 24.42 7.20 -3.11
CA GLU A 349 24.84 6.25 -2.06
C GLU A 349 24.65 4.77 -2.49
N ILE A 350 23.52 4.43 -3.12
CA ILE A 350 23.25 3.06 -3.55
C ILE A 350 24.06 2.70 -4.80
N LYS A 351 24.29 3.66 -5.68
CA LYS A 351 25.19 3.50 -6.83
C LYS A 351 26.62 3.20 -6.36
N GLU A 352 27.13 3.94 -5.38
CA GLU A 352 28.45 3.69 -4.77
C GLU A 352 28.51 2.30 -4.12
N LYS A 353 27.44 1.89 -3.42
CA LYS A 353 27.32 0.54 -2.84
C LYS A 353 27.44 -0.57 -3.92
N ALA A 354 26.93 -0.33 -5.13
CA ALA A 354 27.03 -1.26 -6.26
C ALA A 354 28.41 -1.24 -6.95
N GLY A 355 29.31 -0.31 -6.59
CA GLY A 355 30.61 -0.16 -7.23
C GLY A 355 30.54 0.45 -8.65
N LEU A 356 29.53 1.28 -8.92
CA LEU A 356 29.20 1.84 -10.24
C LEU A 356 29.47 3.35 -10.38
#